data_AF-A0A1S3IW36-F1
#
_entry.id   AF-A0A1S3IW36-F1
#
_cell.length_a   1.000
_cell.length_b   1.000
_cell.length_c   1.000
_cell.angle_alpha   90.00
_cell.angle_beta   90.00
_cell.angle_gamma   90.00
#
_symmetry.space_group_name_H-M   'P 1'
#
loop_
_entity.id
_entity.type
_entity.pdbx_description
1 polymer ?
#
loop_
_entity_poly.entity_id
_entity_poly.type
_entity_poly.pdbx_seq_one_letter_code
_entity_poly.pdbx_strand_id
1 'polypeptide(L)'
;MARLLRAPTFGLSKRTRTIVLACLVLCLCYVLFLYVSIPTPADVRRSYENNVNNFKSFAHQKYEGLKNKTMAAKDKINKNVQAHKELAEKALQISFGKNYSNVFQEKYEKLQDKAQQIKDHVNLVKEAVANKTYEKLNQYGVIPAIEHVKKKINATGRLQIDISESTAKQFISGISMMNKDNIVTIQRTDALNHTYNQYVVSMPPKTNSCKCVHVNCQCCRGIEVPKLRLDVSACVNFTYVSRLRVPQLNLTLLMDKAVKTGSLISAHDPPEVCMSTVYKAAEFCMEFYNSTLTVNKHDDHKTTFTGCVQFNLNLLSVWTLQFPMDCFKIPQDEPDHGVVLKQKHFLP
;
A
#
# COMPACT_ATOMS: atom_id res chain seq x y z
N MET A 1 46.33 -26.83 -8.06
CA MET A 1 47.01 -26.57 -6.77
C MET A 1 48.44 -27.11 -6.65
N ALA A 2 49.09 -27.59 -7.72
CA ALA A 2 50.43 -28.21 -7.63
C ALA A 2 51.63 -27.30 -7.99
N ARG A 3 51.45 -25.97 -8.08
CA ARG A 3 52.52 -25.04 -8.52
C ARG A 3 52.95 -23.96 -7.51
N LEU A 4 52.49 -24.02 -6.26
CA LEU A 4 52.76 -22.96 -5.26
C LEU A 4 53.82 -23.28 -4.20
N LEU A 5 54.61 -24.35 -4.34
CA LEU A 5 55.61 -24.75 -3.33
C LEU A 5 57.05 -24.76 -3.86
N ARG A 6 57.51 -23.64 -4.42
CA ARG A 6 58.95 -23.33 -4.45
C ARG A 6 59.18 -21.99 -3.78
N ALA A 7 59.12 -22.00 -2.45
CA ALA A 7 59.63 -20.89 -1.66
C ALA A 7 61.15 -21.07 -1.47
N PRO A 8 61.94 -19.98 -1.53
CA PRO A 8 63.37 -20.03 -1.28
C PRO A 8 63.63 -20.49 0.16
N THR A 9 64.55 -21.45 0.32
CA THR A 9 64.97 -21.98 1.62
C THR A 9 65.78 -20.93 2.37
N PHE A 10 65.11 -20.04 3.09
CA PHE A 10 65.76 -19.20 4.10
C PHE A 10 66.36 -20.09 5.19
N GLY A 11 67.61 -19.80 5.58
CA GLY A 11 68.42 -20.53 6.56
C GLY A 11 67.91 -20.41 8.00
N LEU A 12 66.66 -20.83 8.23
CA LEU A 12 66.05 -20.88 9.55
C LEU A 12 66.55 -22.10 10.32
N SER A 13 66.96 -21.87 11.58
CA SER A 13 67.30 -22.89 12.57
C SER A 13 66.22 -23.99 12.66
N LYS A 14 66.64 -25.25 12.91
CA LYS A 14 65.73 -26.41 13.07
C LYS A 14 64.58 -26.11 14.04
N ARG A 15 64.86 -25.37 15.12
CA ARG A 15 63.85 -25.03 16.15
C ARG A 15 62.74 -24.12 15.62
N THR A 16 63.10 -23.16 14.77
CA THR A 16 62.14 -22.22 14.16
C THR A 16 61.25 -22.91 13.14
N ARG A 17 61.78 -23.89 12.39
CA ARG A 17 61.00 -24.69 11.43
C ARG A 17 59.90 -25.50 12.12
N THR A 18 60.21 -26.11 13.27
CA THR A 18 59.22 -26.88 14.04
C THR A 18 58.08 -26.01 14.56
N ILE A 19 58.39 -24.80 15.05
CA ILE A 19 57.37 -23.86 15.55
C ILE A 19 56.45 -23.38 14.42
N VAL A 20 57.02 -23.00 13.27
CA VAL A 20 56.24 -22.55 12.11
C VAL A 20 55.33 -23.66 11.58
N LEU A 21 55.83 -24.90 11.53
CA LEU A 21 55.02 -26.04 11.10
C LEU A 21 53.87 -26.33 12.08
N ALA A 22 54.13 -26.26 13.40
CA ALA A 22 53.09 -26.43 14.42
C ALA A 22 52.02 -25.33 14.33
N CYS A 23 52.41 -24.07 14.13
CA CYS A 23 51.47 -22.97 13.92
C CYS A 23 50.62 -23.13 12.65
N LEU A 24 51.22 -23.59 11.54
CA LEU A 24 50.48 -23.87 10.31
C LEU A 24 49.45 -24.99 10.49
N VAL A 25 49.82 -26.06 11.19
CA VAL A 25 48.90 -27.17 11.49
C VAL A 25 47.75 -26.71 12.37
N LEU A 26 48.02 -25.93 13.44
CA LEU A 26 46.97 -25.37 14.30
C LEU A 26 46.04 -24.43 13.52
N CYS A 27 46.60 -23.60 12.64
CA CYS A 27 45.81 -22.68 11.81
C CYS A 27 44.90 -23.44 10.82
N LEU A 28 45.43 -24.49 10.17
CA LEU A 28 44.63 -25.36 9.29
C LEU A 28 43.55 -26.12 10.06
N CYS A 29 43.86 -26.65 11.24
CA CYS A 29 42.87 -27.30 12.11
C CYS A 29 41.76 -26.33 12.54
N TYR A 30 42.10 -25.08 12.86
CA TYR A 30 41.12 -24.06 13.22
C TYR A 30 40.21 -23.67 12.03
N VAL A 31 40.79 -23.50 10.83
CA VAL A 31 40.02 -23.23 9.60
C VAL A 31 39.10 -24.40 9.25
N LEU A 32 39.57 -25.64 9.38
CA LEU A 32 38.74 -26.84 9.17
C LEU A 32 37.62 -26.93 10.21
N PHE A 33 37.91 -26.62 11.48
CA PHE A 33 36.89 -26.60 12.54
C PHE A 33 35.82 -25.54 12.27
N LEU A 34 36.21 -24.34 11.84
CA LEU A 34 35.27 -23.30 11.42
C LEU A 34 34.46 -23.72 10.20
N TYR A 35 35.07 -24.36 9.21
CA TYR A 35 34.38 -24.83 8.00
C TYR A 35 33.34 -25.92 8.29
N VAL A 36 33.64 -26.83 9.22
CA VAL A 36 32.70 -27.90 9.65
C VAL A 36 31.59 -27.35 10.55
N SER A 37 31.82 -26.22 11.22
CA SER A 37 30.82 -25.60 12.12
C SER A 37 29.79 -24.73 11.40
N ILE A 38 29.95 -24.47 10.10
CA ILE A 38 28.97 -23.70 9.33
C ILE A 38 27.77 -24.62 9.04
N PRO A 39 26.57 -24.34 9.59
CA PRO A 39 25.39 -25.14 9.32
C PRO A 39 25.11 -25.15 7.82
N THR A 40 24.79 -26.31 7.27
CA THR A 40 24.52 -26.38 5.83
C THR A 40 23.26 -25.56 5.51
N PRO A 41 23.13 -25.01 4.28
CA PRO A 41 21.90 -24.33 3.88
C PRO A 41 20.63 -25.18 4.08
N ALA A 42 20.77 -26.51 4.03
CA ALA A 42 19.69 -27.45 4.33
C ALA A 42 19.30 -27.44 5.83
N ASP A 43 20.25 -27.34 6.74
CA ASP A 43 20.00 -27.26 8.18
C ASP A 43 19.34 -25.93 8.57
N VAL A 44 19.78 -24.82 7.96
CA VAL A 44 19.16 -23.50 8.14
C VAL A 44 17.71 -23.52 7.63
N ARG A 45 17.48 -24.09 6.44
CA ARG A 45 16.13 -24.24 5.88
C ARG A 45 15.23 -25.10 6.76
N ARG A 46 15.72 -26.24 7.25
CA ARG A 46 14.96 -27.14 8.13
C ARG A 46 14.64 -26.48 9.47
N SER A 47 15.58 -25.71 10.03
CA SER A 47 15.33 -24.90 11.24
C SER A 47 14.25 -23.84 11.02
N TYR A 48 14.28 -23.16 9.88
CA TYR A 48 13.26 -22.18 9.51
C TYR A 48 11.87 -22.82 9.31
N GLU A 49 11.78 -23.93 8.57
CA GLU A 49 10.52 -24.66 8.34
C GLU A 49 9.90 -25.16 9.66
N ASN A 50 10.73 -25.67 10.58
CA ASN A 50 10.28 -26.06 11.92
C ASN A 50 9.72 -24.86 12.72
N ASN A 51 10.40 -23.71 12.67
CA ASN A 51 9.92 -22.50 13.34
C ASN A 51 8.60 -21.98 12.76
N VAL A 52 8.44 -22.02 11.43
CA VAL A 52 7.19 -21.64 10.75
C VAL A 52 6.06 -22.58 11.13
N ASN A 53 6.30 -23.89 11.18
CA ASN A 53 5.29 -24.88 11.56
C ASN A 53 4.88 -24.75 13.03
N ASN A 54 5.84 -24.52 13.93
CA ASN A 54 5.56 -24.25 15.35
C ASN A 54 4.71 -22.99 15.52
N PHE A 55 5.03 -21.93 14.79
CA PHE A 55 4.24 -20.69 14.82
C PHE A 55 2.81 -20.89 14.28
N LYS A 56 2.65 -21.63 13.18
CA LYS A 56 1.32 -21.98 12.62
C LYS A 56 0.49 -22.77 13.63
N SER A 57 1.08 -23.77 14.28
CA SER A 57 0.41 -24.58 15.30
C SER A 57 -0.04 -23.72 16.49
N PHE A 58 0.84 -22.87 17.01
CA PHE A 58 0.52 -21.95 18.11
C PHE A 58 -0.60 -20.96 17.73
N ALA A 59 -0.53 -20.38 16.53
CA ALA A 59 -1.57 -19.46 16.04
C ALA A 59 -2.93 -20.16 15.91
N HIS A 60 -2.95 -21.38 15.37
CA HIS A 60 -4.17 -22.18 15.22
C HIS A 60 -4.78 -22.53 16.58
N GLN A 61 -3.97 -22.99 17.55
CA GLN A 61 -4.43 -23.29 18.91
C GLN A 61 -5.03 -22.06 19.60
N LYS A 62 -4.40 -20.89 19.44
CA LYS A 62 -4.89 -19.63 20.02
C LYS A 62 -6.20 -19.18 19.37
N TYR A 63 -6.34 -19.36 18.06
CA TYR A 63 -7.56 -19.06 17.32
C TYR A 63 -8.73 -19.94 17.76
N GLU A 64 -8.56 -21.26 17.84
CA GLU A 64 -9.63 -22.17 18.29
C GLU A 64 -10.00 -21.90 19.76
N GLY A 65 -9.03 -21.55 20.61
CA GLY A 65 -9.31 -21.12 21.99
C GLY A 65 -10.18 -19.86 22.08
N LEU A 66 -9.94 -18.87 21.22
CA LEU A 66 -10.77 -17.66 21.14
C LEU A 66 -12.17 -17.94 20.57
N LYS A 67 -12.26 -18.80 19.55
CA LYS A 67 -13.52 -19.23 18.93
C LYS A 67 -14.41 -19.93 19.96
N ASN A 68 -13.87 -20.88 20.73
CA ASN A 68 -14.61 -21.59 21.77
C ASN A 68 -15.11 -20.65 22.88
N LYS A 69 -14.29 -19.70 23.33
CA LYS A 69 -14.71 -18.67 24.29
C LYS A 69 -15.84 -17.79 23.75
N THR A 70 -15.78 -17.46 22.46
CA THR A 70 -16.80 -16.63 21.80
C THR A 70 -18.13 -17.38 21.67
N MET A 71 -18.11 -18.68 21.31
CA MET A 71 -19.31 -19.50 21.27
C MET A 71 -19.94 -19.66 22.66
N ALA A 72 -19.15 -19.95 23.69
CA ALA A 72 -19.63 -20.06 25.07
C ALA A 72 -20.27 -18.74 25.57
N ALA A 73 -19.67 -17.59 25.24
CA ALA A 73 -20.25 -16.29 25.56
C ALA A 73 -21.59 -16.05 24.84
N LYS A 74 -21.67 -16.41 23.55
CA LYS A 74 -22.91 -16.32 22.75
C LYS A 74 -24.03 -17.19 23.33
N ASP A 75 -23.72 -18.42 23.74
CA ASP A 75 -24.70 -19.33 24.34
C ASP A 75 -25.20 -18.81 25.69
N LYS A 76 -24.31 -18.24 26.52
CA LYS A 76 -24.69 -17.61 27.79
C LYS A 76 -25.62 -16.41 27.57
N ILE A 77 -25.33 -15.56 26.58
CA ILE A 77 -26.18 -14.42 26.22
C ILE A 77 -27.55 -14.91 25.75
N ASN A 78 -27.59 -15.90 24.86
CA ASN A 78 -28.85 -16.44 24.35
C ASN A 78 -29.72 -17.06 25.45
N LYS A 79 -29.12 -17.79 26.40
CA LYS A 79 -29.84 -18.32 27.57
C LYS A 79 -30.43 -17.20 28.44
N ASN A 80 -29.68 -16.13 28.68
CA ASN A 80 -30.16 -14.99 29.46
C ASN A 80 -31.30 -14.25 28.74
N VAL A 81 -31.20 -14.05 27.42
CA VAL A 81 -32.25 -13.43 26.62
C VAL A 81 -33.53 -14.25 26.66
N GLN A 82 -33.43 -15.57 26.53
CA GLN A 82 -34.58 -16.46 26.60
C GLN A 82 -35.24 -16.44 28.00
N ALA A 83 -34.44 -16.49 29.06
CA ALA A 83 -34.96 -16.40 30.43
C ALA A 83 -35.68 -15.06 30.70
N HIS A 84 -35.14 -13.95 30.20
CA HIS A 84 -35.80 -12.64 30.31
C HIS A 84 -37.10 -12.57 29.50
N LYS A 85 -37.14 -13.21 28.33
CA LYS A 85 -38.36 -13.29 27.51
C LYS A 85 -39.47 -14.04 28.23
N GLU A 86 -39.17 -15.20 28.82
CA GLU A 86 -40.14 -15.99 29.59
C GLU A 86 -40.63 -15.25 30.84
N LEU A 87 -39.74 -14.51 31.52
CA LEU A 87 -40.10 -13.72 32.68
C LEU A 87 -41.01 -12.54 32.30
N ALA A 88 -40.74 -11.88 31.17
CA ALA A 88 -41.60 -10.83 30.63
C ALA A 88 -42.98 -11.36 30.21
N GLU A 89 -43.05 -12.53 29.56
CA GLU A 89 -44.32 -13.17 29.17
C GLU A 89 -45.16 -13.55 30.41
N LYS A 90 -44.55 -14.10 31.46
CA LYS A 90 -45.23 -14.38 32.73
C LYS A 90 -45.71 -13.11 33.42
N ALA A 91 -44.88 -12.06 33.47
CA ALA A 91 -45.25 -10.78 34.06
C ALA A 91 -46.43 -10.13 33.31
N LEU A 92 -46.44 -10.22 31.99
CA LEU A 92 -47.55 -9.77 31.14
C LEU A 92 -48.86 -10.50 31.45
N GLN A 93 -48.83 -11.83 31.58
CA GLN A 93 -50.01 -12.63 31.89
C GLN A 93 -50.61 -12.31 33.26
N ILE A 94 -49.77 -12.02 34.27
CA ILE A 94 -50.21 -11.70 35.63
C ILE A 94 -50.77 -10.28 35.72
N SER A 95 -50.21 -9.33 34.97
CA SER A 95 -50.45 -7.90 35.20
C SER A 95 -51.63 -7.32 34.42
N PHE A 96 -52.03 -7.91 33.29
CA PHE A 96 -52.96 -7.26 32.38
C PHE A 96 -54.04 -8.22 31.85
N GLY A 97 -55.25 -8.14 32.42
CA GLY A 97 -56.47 -8.53 31.72
C GLY A 97 -56.67 -7.70 30.43
N LYS A 98 -57.51 -8.21 29.51
CA LYS A 98 -57.64 -7.90 28.06
C LYS A 98 -57.58 -6.44 27.53
N ASN A 99 -57.40 -5.40 28.33
CA ASN A 99 -57.67 -4.01 27.92
C ASN A 99 -56.49 -3.01 27.95
N TYR A 100 -55.23 -3.47 27.95
CA TYR A 100 -54.04 -2.59 28.00
C TYR A 100 -53.06 -2.73 26.81
N SER A 101 -53.61 -2.93 25.59
CA SER A 101 -52.84 -3.20 24.37
C SER A 101 -51.90 -2.06 23.93
N ASN A 102 -52.30 -0.80 24.08
CA ASN A 102 -51.63 0.29 23.34
C ASN A 102 -50.34 0.81 24.00
N VAL A 103 -50.29 0.90 25.34
CA VAL A 103 -49.10 1.38 26.07
C VAL A 103 -47.97 0.34 26.03
N PHE A 104 -48.33 -0.95 25.99
CA PHE A 104 -47.35 -2.02 25.89
C PHE A 104 -46.76 -2.14 24.49
N GLN A 105 -47.57 -1.92 23.46
CA GLN A 105 -47.12 -1.87 22.05
C GLN A 105 -46.01 -0.83 21.87
N GLU A 106 -46.19 0.39 22.37
CA GLU A 106 -45.21 1.48 22.25
C GLU A 106 -43.88 1.16 22.96
N LYS A 107 -43.93 0.56 24.16
CA LYS A 107 -42.72 0.13 24.87
C LYS A 107 -42.01 -1.03 24.17
N TYR A 108 -42.77 -1.94 23.56
CA TYR A 108 -42.23 -3.07 22.82
C TYR A 108 -41.52 -2.61 21.54
N GLU A 109 -42.10 -1.68 20.79
CA GLU A 109 -41.48 -1.06 19.62
C GLU A 109 -40.16 -0.35 19.97
N LYS A 110 -40.13 0.42 21.07
CA LYS A 110 -38.88 1.05 21.57
C LYS A 110 -37.80 0.03 21.96
N LEU A 111 -38.18 -1.15 22.45
CA LEU A 111 -37.24 -2.22 22.76
C LEU A 111 -36.71 -2.91 21.49
N GLN A 112 -37.56 -3.08 20.48
CA GLN A 112 -37.14 -3.62 19.19
C GLN A 112 -36.15 -2.68 18.48
N ASP A 113 -36.39 -1.37 18.51
CA ASP A 113 -35.47 -0.39 17.93
C ASP A 113 -34.09 -0.42 18.61
N LYS A 114 -34.06 -0.47 19.95
CA LYS A 114 -32.80 -0.62 20.70
C LYS A 114 -32.08 -1.94 20.39
N ALA A 115 -32.81 -3.04 20.25
CA ALA A 115 -32.23 -4.33 19.88
C ALA A 115 -31.60 -4.28 18.48
N GLN A 116 -32.25 -3.58 17.54
CA GLN A 116 -31.72 -3.39 16.20
C GLN A 116 -30.45 -2.50 16.21
N GLN A 117 -30.44 -1.39 16.94
CA GLN A 117 -29.24 -0.55 17.11
C GLN A 117 -28.05 -1.33 17.68
N ILE A 118 -28.28 -2.20 18.67
CA ILE A 118 -27.22 -3.06 19.23
C ILE A 118 -26.69 -4.04 18.18
N LYS A 119 -27.57 -4.64 17.38
CA LYS A 119 -27.20 -5.57 16.30
C LYS A 119 -26.32 -4.88 15.25
N ASP A 120 -26.67 -3.66 14.87
CA ASP A 120 -25.92 -2.86 13.90
C ASP A 120 -24.55 -2.47 14.46
N HIS A 121 -24.48 -2.08 15.74
CA HIS A 121 -23.21 -1.78 16.39
C HIS A 121 -22.28 -3.01 16.46
N VAL A 122 -22.82 -4.20 16.76
CA VAL A 122 -22.06 -5.46 16.79
C VAL A 122 -21.50 -5.80 15.41
N ASN A 123 -22.25 -5.55 14.34
CA ASN A 123 -21.78 -5.77 12.97
C ASN A 123 -20.64 -4.81 12.61
N LEU A 124 -20.76 -3.52 12.94
CA LEU A 124 -19.69 -2.54 12.77
C LEU A 124 -18.40 -2.92 13.50
N VAL A 125 -18.51 -3.42 14.74
CA VAL A 125 -17.34 -3.88 15.50
C VAL A 125 -16.73 -5.13 14.88
N LYS A 126 -17.54 -6.09 14.40
CA LYS A 126 -17.03 -7.28 13.70
C LYS A 126 -16.24 -6.91 12.45
N GLU A 127 -16.74 -5.98 11.65
CA GLU A 127 -16.04 -5.49 10.45
C GLU A 127 -14.74 -4.77 10.80
N ALA A 128 -14.74 -3.92 11.83
CA ALA A 128 -13.54 -3.22 12.29
C ALA A 128 -12.46 -4.18 12.82
N VAL A 129 -12.85 -5.24 13.55
CA VAL A 129 -11.93 -6.26 14.07
C VAL A 129 -11.42 -7.16 12.94
N ALA A 130 -12.27 -7.53 11.98
CA ALA A 130 -11.87 -8.27 10.80
C ALA A 130 -10.83 -7.47 9.99
N ASN A 131 -11.12 -6.20 9.69
CA ASN A 131 -10.21 -5.33 8.95
C ASN A 131 -8.84 -5.18 9.62
N LYS A 132 -8.79 -4.95 10.95
CA LYS A 132 -7.51 -4.88 11.69
C LYS A 132 -6.74 -6.20 11.70
N THR A 133 -7.44 -7.33 11.72
CA THR A 133 -6.82 -8.66 11.69
C THR A 133 -6.27 -8.98 10.30
N TYR A 134 -7.02 -8.64 9.25
CA TYR A 134 -6.58 -8.75 7.85
C TYR A 134 -5.39 -7.83 7.56
N GLU A 135 -5.40 -6.58 8.03
CA GLU A 135 -4.25 -5.66 7.90
C GLU A 135 -2.98 -6.26 8.51
N LYS A 136 -3.07 -6.86 9.70
CA LYS A 136 -1.92 -7.51 10.34
C LYS A 136 -1.47 -8.76 9.58
N LEU A 137 -2.39 -9.61 9.12
CA LEU A 137 -2.03 -10.82 8.37
C LEU A 137 -1.42 -10.50 6.99
N ASN A 138 -1.85 -9.41 6.36
CA ASN A 138 -1.25 -8.89 5.13
C ASN A 138 0.17 -8.34 5.38
N GLN A 139 0.38 -7.61 6.48
CA GLN A 139 1.74 -7.18 6.88
C GLN A 139 2.71 -8.35 7.11
N TYR A 140 2.20 -9.54 7.43
CA TYR A 140 3.01 -10.76 7.60
C TYR A 140 3.10 -11.63 6.33
N GLY A 141 2.49 -11.23 5.21
CA GLY A 141 2.54 -11.98 3.94
C GLY A 141 1.83 -13.34 3.98
N VAL A 142 0.84 -13.51 4.87
CA VAL A 142 0.17 -14.81 5.11
C VAL A 142 -0.98 -15.07 4.12
N ILE A 143 -1.52 -14.04 3.47
CA ILE A 143 -2.67 -14.12 2.56
C ILE A 143 -2.30 -13.40 1.25
N PRO A 144 -2.61 -13.96 0.06
CA PRO A 144 -2.45 -13.24 -1.21
C PRO A 144 -3.32 -11.98 -1.23
N ALA A 145 -2.79 -10.90 -1.78
CA ALA A 145 -3.40 -9.57 -1.77
C ALA A 145 -4.81 -9.59 -2.36
N ILE A 146 -5.80 -9.27 -1.53
CA ILE A 146 -7.13 -8.87 -2.00
C ILE A 146 -6.95 -7.51 -2.67
N GLU A 147 -7.59 -7.32 -3.83
CA GLU A 147 -7.55 -6.10 -4.62
C GLU A 147 -7.73 -4.86 -3.72
N HIS A 148 -6.65 -4.10 -3.57
CA HIS A 148 -6.57 -3.01 -2.61
C HIS A 148 -7.44 -1.84 -3.09
N VAL A 149 -8.40 -1.41 -2.27
CA VAL A 149 -8.92 -0.04 -2.37
C VAL A 149 -7.74 0.89 -2.09
N LYS A 150 -7.19 1.52 -3.14
CA LYS A 150 -6.05 2.43 -3.02
C LYS A 150 -6.36 3.49 -1.98
N LYS A 151 -5.56 3.51 -0.90
CA LYS A 151 -5.73 4.49 0.18
C LYS A 151 -5.37 5.87 -0.36
N LYS A 152 -6.25 6.85 -0.17
CA LYS A 152 -6.00 8.26 -0.52
C LYS A 152 -5.42 9.00 0.67
N ILE A 153 -4.34 9.77 0.48
CA ILE A 153 -3.72 10.57 1.52
C ILE A 153 -3.84 12.05 1.17
N ASN A 154 -4.47 12.82 2.06
CA ASN A 154 -4.58 14.27 1.91
C ASN A 154 -3.31 14.95 2.44
N ALA A 155 -2.62 15.68 1.57
CA ALA A 155 -1.46 16.48 1.93
C ALA A 155 -1.88 17.85 2.49
N THR A 156 -1.38 18.20 3.67
CA THR A 156 -1.66 19.47 4.35
C THR A 156 -1.16 20.66 3.52
N GLY A 157 -2.07 21.52 3.09
CA GLY A 157 -1.77 22.87 2.58
C GLY A 157 -2.87 23.39 1.66
N ARG A 158 -2.85 24.69 1.35
CA ARG A 158 -3.89 25.33 0.54
C ARG A 158 -3.44 25.47 -0.90
N LEU A 159 -4.12 24.79 -1.81
CA LEU A 159 -3.97 25.03 -3.24
C LEU A 159 -5.00 26.09 -3.67
N GLN A 160 -4.52 27.27 -4.06
CA GLN A 160 -5.37 28.31 -4.64
C GLN A 160 -5.53 28.04 -6.13
N ILE A 161 -6.41 27.10 -6.45
CA ILE A 161 -6.98 27.01 -7.79
C ILE A 161 -8.34 27.71 -7.70
N ASP A 162 -8.44 28.89 -8.31
CA ASP A 162 -9.69 29.66 -8.41
C ASP A 162 -10.59 29.06 -9.51
N ILE A 163 -11.08 27.85 -9.26
CA ILE A 163 -12.18 27.28 -10.04
C ILE A 163 -13.45 27.45 -9.23
N SER A 164 -14.32 28.38 -9.66
CA SER A 164 -15.66 28.49 -9.08
C SER A 164 -16.47 27.23 -9.38
N GLU A 165 -17.36 26.86 -8.46
CA GLU A 165 -18.27 25.73 -8.67
C GLU A 165 -19.11 25.89 -9.96
N SER A 166 -19.51 27.12 -10.29
CA SER A 166 -20.21 27.43 -11.54
C SER A 166 -19.36 27.14 -12.78
N THR A 167 -18.07 27.48 -12.76
CA THR A 167 -17.14 27.20 -13.86
C THR A 167 -16.92 25.70 -14.01
N ALA A 168 -16.77 24.96 -12.90
CA ALA A 168 -16.66 23.51 -12.93
C ALA A 168 -17.93 22.85 -13.51
N LYS A 169 -19.12 23.30 -13.10
CA LYS A 169 -20.40 22.80 -13.63
C LYS A 169 -20.58 23.11 -15.11
N GLN A 170 -20.24 24.33 -15.55
CA GLN A 170 -20.28 24.72 -16.96
C GLN A 170 -19.34 23.84 -17.80
N PHE A 171 -18.11 23.62 -17.34
CA PHE A 171 -17.16 22.72 -17.99
C PHE A 171 -17.71 21.31 -18.14
N ILE A 172 -18.26 20.73 -17.06
CA ILE A 172 -18.86 19.39 -17.07
C ILE A 172 -20.02 19.32 -18.06
N SER A 173 -20.92 20.31 -18.06
CA SER A 173 -22.03 20.37 -19.01
C SER A 173 -21.53 20.47 -20.46
N GLY A 174 -20.47 21.24 -20.72
CA GLY A 174 -19.87 21.37 -22.04
C GLY A 174 -19.17 20.10 -22.53
N ILE A 175 -18.65 19.25 -21.63
CA ILE A 175 -18.06 17.96 -22.02
C ILE A 175 -19.13 16.94 -22.42
N SER A 176 -20.30 16.94 -21.78
CA SER A 176 -21.41 16.07 -22.19
C SER A 176 -21.89 16.32 -23.62
N MET A 177 -21.48 17.42 -24.24
CA MET A 177 -21.76 17.79 -25.64
C MET A 177 -20.59 17.49 -26.60
N MET A 178 -19.43 17.01 -26.11
CA MET A 178 -18.31 16.66 -26.98
C MET A 178 -18.51 15.24 -27.57
N ASN A 179 -18.43 15.16 -28.89
CA ASN A 179 -18.77 14.00 -29.70
C ASN A 179 -17.91 12.76 -29.34
N LYS A 180 -18.51 11.57 -29.43
CA LYS A 180 -17.94 10.26 -29.00
C LYS A 180 -16.58 9.92 -29.63
N ASP A 181 -16.22 10.57 -30.73
CA ASP A 181 -15.09 10.18 -31.58
C ASP A 181 -13.71 10.60 -31.05
N ASN A 182 -13.64 11.43 -29.99
CA ASN A 182 -12.38 11.81 -29.32
C ASN A 182 -12.24 11.23 -27.90
N ILE A 183 -13.10 10.27 -27.53
CA ILE A 183 -13.05 9.59 -26.23
C ILE A 183 -12.18 8.35 -26.37
N VAL A 184 -10.91 8.42 -25.94
CA VAL A 184 -10.11 7.20 -25.74
C VAL A 184 -10.68 6.46 -24.54
N THR A 185 -11.54 5.47 -24.82
CA THR A 185 -12.10 4.58 -23.81
C THR A 185 -11.04 3.54 -23.47
N ILE A 186 -10.27 3.76 -22.40
CA ILE A 186 -9.41 2.69 -21.88
C ILE A 186 -10.30 1.76 -21.07
N GLN A 187 -10.72 0.65 -21.67
CA GLN A 187 -11.34 -0.43 -20.91
C GLN A 187 -10.28 -1.04 -20.00
N ARG A 188 -10.28 -0.65 -18.72
CA ARG A 188 -9.62 -1.41 -17.68
C ARG A 188 -10.54 -2.58 -17.35
N THR A 189 -10.29 -3.73 -17.96
CA THR A 189 -10.96 -4.97 -17.59
C THR A 189 -10.33 -5.49 -16.30
N ASP A 190 -10.79 -4.96 -15.17
CA ASP A 190 -10.73 -5.67 -13.89
C ASP A 190 -12.13 -5.62 -13.29
N ALA A 191 -12.65 -6.79 -12.96
CA ALA A 191 -14.05 -7.06 -12.71
C ALA A 191 -14.54 -6.43 -11.40
N LEU A 192 -15.17 -5.25 -11.48
CA LEU A 192 -16.15 -4.79 -10.49
C LEU A 192 -17.06 -3.71 -11.13
N ASN A 193 -18.36 -3.86 -10.92
CA ASN A 193 -19.46 -3.20 -11.62
C ASN A 193 -19.66 -1.70 -11.26
N HIS A 194 -18.58 -0.92 -11.23
CA HIS A 194 -18.64 0.54 -11.12
C HIS A 194 -18.23 1.19 -12.44
N THR A 195 -19.22 1.54 -13.27
CA THR A 195 -19.01 2.42 -14.43
C THR A 195 -18.68 3.83 -13.94
N TYR A 196 -17.40 4.14 -13.86
CA TYR A 196 -16.92 5.52 -13.77
C TYR A 196 -16.45 5.92 -15.18
N ASN A 197 -17.09 6.91 -15.78
CA ASN A 197 -16.67 7.41 -17.10
C ASN A 197 -15.35 8.16 -16.92
N GLN A 198 -14.23 7.51 -17.21
CA GLN A 198 -12.90 8.10 -17.13
C GLN A 198 -12.54 8.72 -18.49
N TYR A 199 -12.30 10.02 -18.53
CA TYR A 199 -11.99 10.76 -19.75
C TYR A 199 -10.51 11.14 -19.75
N VAL A 200 -9.72 10.47 -20.58
CA VAL A 200 -8.30 10.78 -20.74
C VAL A 200 -8.15 11.81 -21.86
N VAL A 201 -7.89 13.06 -21.49
CA VAL A 201 -7.57 14.13 -22.45
C VAL A 201 -6.05 14.23 -22.54
N SER A 202 -5.47 13.72 -23.62
CA SER A 202 -4.03 13.86 -23.90
C SER A 202 -3.75 15.26 -24.48
N MET A 203 -2.76 15.96 -23.91
CA MET A 203 -2.36 17.32 -24.29
C MET A 203 -0.92 17.34 -24.84
N PRO A 204 -0.58 18.32 -25.71
CA PRO A 204 0.72 18.40 -26.36
C PRO A 204 1.88 18.53 -25.36
N PRO A 205 3.06 17.96 -25.67
CA PRO A 205 4.16 17.83 -24.73
C PRO A 205 4.95 19.13 -24.66
N LYS A 206 4.82 19.87 -23.56
CA LYS A 206 5.87 20.78 -23.11
C LYS A 206 6.45 20.21 -21.81
N THR A 207 7.61 19.58 -21.96
CA THR A 207 8.49 19.05 -20.90
C THR A 207 7.87 18.05 -19.93
N ASN A 208 7.34 16.93 -20.44
CA ASN A 208 7.05 15.76 -19.60
C ASN A 208 8.35 14.98 -19.41
N SER A 209 9.04 15.16 -18.29
CA SER A 209 10.25 14.36 -18.02
C SER A 209 10.40 14.08 -16.54
N CYS A 210 10.70 12.82 -16.23
CA CYS A 210 11.26 12.42 -14.94
C CYS A 210 12.79 12.37 -15.08
N LYS A 211 13.49 12.94 -14.11
CA LYS A 211 14.95 12.84 -14.00
C LYS A 211 15.29 12.26 -12.65
N CYS A 212 16.05 11.17 -12.67
CA CYS A 212 16.46 10.46 -11.46
C CYS A 212 17.98 10.47 -11.33
N VAL A 213 18.45 10.67 -10.10
CA VAL A 213 19.87 10.61 -9.73
C VAL A 213 19.96 9.80 -8.44
N HIS A 214 20.59 8.65 -8.52
CA HIS A 214 20.65 7.66 -7.44
C HIS A 214 19.25 7.29 -6.94
N VAL A 215 18.91 7.71 -5.72
CA VAL A 215 17.63 7.41 -5.05
C VAL A 215 16.59 8.54 -5.14
N ASN A 216 16.94 9.64 -5.79
CA ASN A 216 16.09 10.82 -5.90
C ASN A 216 15.57 10.96 -7.32
N CYS A 217 14.29 11.25 -7.48
CA CYS A 217 13.67 11.57 -8.75
C CYS A 217 12.92 12.90 -8.66
N GLN A 218 12.93 13.63 -9.76
CA GLN A 218 12.12 14.81 -9.98
C GLN A 218 11.35 14.64 -11.29
N CYS A 219 10.03 14.71 -11.25
CA CYS A 219 9.18 14.71 -12.44
C CYS A 219 8.42 16.03 -12.51
N CYS A 220 8.43 16.68 -13.67
CA CYS A 220 7.70 17.93 -13.90
C CYS A 220 6.82 17.83 -15.14
N ARG A 221 5.71 18.57 -15.13
CA ARG A 221 4.79 18.71 -16.27
C ARG A 221 4.05 20.04 -16.20
N GLY A 222 3.97 20.73 -17.34
CA GLY A 222 3.01 21.82 -17.53
C GLY A 222 1.60 21.27 -17.74
N ILE A 223 0.63 21.83 -17.03
CA ILE A 223 -0.77 21.43 -17.06
C ILE A 223 -1.58 22.63 -17.54
N GLU A 224 -2.08 22.52 -18.77
CA GLU A 224 -2.86 23.56 -19.43
C GLU A 224 -4.28 23.04 -19.70
N VAL A 225 -5.27 23.53 -18.97
CA VAL A 225 -6.69 23.26 -19.24
C VAL A 225 -7.35 24.58 -19.63
N PRO A 226 -7.34 24.98 -20.93
CA PRO A 226 -7.79 26.29 -21.36
C PRO A 226 -9.23 26.62 -20.93
N LYS A 227 -10.11 25.62 -20.95
CA LYS A 227 -11.52 25.76 -20.54
C LYS A 227 -11.69 26.07 -19.05
N LEU A 228 -10.72 25.68 -18.21
CA LEU A 228 -10.70 26.00 -16.79
C LEU A 228 -9.79 27.19 -16.47
N ARG A 229 -9.20 27.82 -17.51
CA ARG A 229 -8.15 28.85 -17.37
C ARG A 229 -7.02 28.40 -16.42
N LEU A 230 -6.74 27.10 -16.44
CA LEU A 230 -5.68 26.51 -15.64
C LEU A 230 -4.44 26.44 -16.54
N ASP A 231 -3.37 27.11 -16.14
CA ASP A 231 -2.05 27.00 -16.76
C ASP A 231 -1.03 27.02 -15.62
N VAL A 232 -0.62 25.82 -15.19
CA VAL A 232 0.20 25.63 -13.99
C VAL A 232 1.33 24.64 -14.26
N SER A 233 2.47 24.84 -13.62
CA SER A 233 3.58 23.88 -13.64
C SER A 233 3.55 23.03 -12.38
N ALA A 234 3.38 21.72 -12.53
CA ALA A 234 3.39 20.78 -11.43
C ALA A 234 4.65 19.90 -11.47
N CYS A 235 5.34 19.80 -10.34
CA CYS A 235 6.49 18.94 -10.14
C CYS A 235 6.31 18.06 -8.90
N VAL A 236 6.90 16.87 -8.95
CA VAL A 236 7.12 16.02 -7.79
C VAL A 236 8.59 15.76 -7.62
N ASN A 237 9.04 15.82 -6.38
CA ASN A 237 10.31 15.27 -5.97
C ASN A 237 10.04 14.07 -5.07
N PHE A 238 10.71 12.95 -5.30
CA PHE A 238 10.60 11.80 -4.44
C PHE A 238 11.92 11.10 -4.22
N THR A 239 12.14 10.67 -2.97
CA THR A 239 13.33 9.96 -2.55
C THR A 239 12.97 8.57 -2.06
N TYR A 240 13.63 7.55 -2.61
CA TYR A 240 13.50 6.19 -2.14
C TYR A 240 14.32 5.95 -0.86
N VAL A 241 13.66 5.44 0.18
CA VAL A 241 14.25 5.18 1.49
C VAL A 241 14.24 3.67 1.74
N SER A 242 15.38 3.02 1.45
CA SER A 242 15.56 1.56 1.61
C SER A 242 15.97 1.11 3.02
N ARG A 243 16.44 2.04 3.87
CA ARG A 243 17.02 1.72 5.20
C ARG A 243 15.99 1.27 6.25
N LEU A 244 14.71 1.30 5.92
CA LEU A 244 13.62 0.92 6.81
C LEU A 244 13.20 -0.52 6.54
N ARG A 245 12.64 -1.21 7.55
CA ARG A 245 12.11 -2.58 7.39
C ARG A 245 11.05 -2.68 6.29
N VAL A 246 10.39 -1.57 5.97
CA VAL A 246 9.42 -1.44 4.87
C VAL A 246 9.92 -0.33 3.95
N PRO A 247 10.12 -0.59 2.64
CA PRO A 247 10.53 0.42 1.69
C PRO A 247 9.56 1.61 1.63
N GLN A 248 10.08 2.84 1.68
CA GLN A 248 9.27 4.06 1.68
C GLN A 248 9.71 5.06 0.61
N LEU A 249 8.80 5.96 0.23
CA LEU A 249 9.06 7.14 -0.58
C LEU A 249 8.82 8.38 0.25
N ASN A 250 9.81 9.26 0.30
CA ASN A 250 9.63 10.61 0.82
C ASN A 250 9.24 11.52 -0.34
N LEU A 251 8.03 12.07 -0.32
CA LEU A 251 7.47 12.85 -1.41
C LEU A 251 7.53 14.35 -1.13
N THR A 252 7.59 15.17 -2.16
CA THR A 252 7.36 16.62 -2.10
C THR A 252 6.68 17.04 -3.39
N LEU A 253 5.49 17.63 -3.26
CA LEU A 253 4.70 18.11 -4.38
C LEU A 253 4.90 19.63 -4.49
N LEU A 254 5.17 20.09 -5.70
CA LEU A 254 5.40 21.48 -6.04
C LEU A 254 4.41 21.84 -7.13
N MET A 255 3.62 22.89 -6.93
CA MET A 255 2.77 23.44 -7.98
C MET A 255 2.95 24.95 -7.99
N ASP A 256 3.51 25.48 -9.08
CA ASP A 256 3.96 26.86 -9.21
C ASP A 256 4.80 27.33 -8.00
N LYS A 257 4.24 28.21 -7.16
CA LYS A 257 4.87 28.77 -5.94
C LYS A 257 4.46 28.05 -4.66
N ALA A 258 3.51 27.11 -4.72
CA ALA A 258 3.08 26.34 -3.58
C ALA A 258 4.00 25.11 -3.41
N VAL A 259 4.88 25.19 -2.41
CA VAL A 259 5.69 24.06 -1.97
C VAL A 259 4.90 23.27 -0.93
N LYS A 260 4.73 21.97 -1.16
CA LYS A 260 4.19 21.06 -0.14
C LYS A 260 5.11 19.87 0.08
N THR A 261 5.68 19.84 1.27
CA THR A 261 6.42 18.68 1.76
C THR A 261 5.43 17.53 2.00
N GLY A 262 5.65 16.43 1.30
CA GLY A 262 4.85 15.22 1.40
C GLY A 262 5.30 14.35 2.56
N SER A 263 4.45 13.38 2.87
CA SER A 263 4.66 12.38 3.92
C SER A 263 5.49 11.20 3.39
N LEU A 264 6.06 10.42 4.30
CA LEU A 264 6.59 9.10 3.98
C LEU A 264 5.43 8.16 3.60
N ILE A 265 5.47 7.64 2.37
CA ILE A 265 4.48 6.67 1.87
C ILE A 265 5.14 5.32 1.57
N SER A 266 4.34 4.26 1.45
CA SER A 266 4.85 2.94 1.05
C SER A 266 5.36 2.96 -0.38
N ALA A 267 6.52 2.34 -0.64
CA ALA A 267 7.00 2.13 -2.02
C ALA A 267 6.42 0.86 -2.65
N HIS A 268 5.88 -0.08 -1.85
CA HIS A 268 5.32 -1.34 -2.37
C HIS A 268 3.94 -1.13 -3.02
N ASP A 269 3.12 -0.28 -2.42
CA ASP A 269 1.80 0.09 -2.93
C ASP A 269 1.62 1.59 -2.63
N PRO A 270 2.15 2.46 -3.51
CA PRO A 270 2.12 3.89 -3.27
C PRO A 270 0.67 4.41 -3.32
N PRO A 271 0.15 4.99 -2.22
CA PRO A 271 -1.18 5.60 -2.20
C PRO A 271 -1.27 6.80 -3.16
N GLU A 272 -2.49 7.13 -3.57
CA GLU A 272 -2.76 8.40 -4.25
C GLU A 272 -2.60 9.55 -3.25
N VAL A 273 -1.82 10.57 -3.61
CA VAL A 273 -1.55 11.73 -2.75
C VAL A 273 -2.23 12.95 -3.32
N CYS A 274 -3.14 13.54 -2.55
CA CYS A 274 -4.01 14.60 -3.03
C CYS A 274 -3.88 15.90 -2.27
N MET A 275 -4.03 16.99 -3.01
CA MET A 275 -4.04 18.36 -2.54
C MET A 275 -5.44 18.91 -2.77
N SER A 276 -6.17 19.10 -1.67
CA SER A 276 -7.46 19.79 -1.73
C SER A 276 -7.26 21.27 -2.04
N THR A 277 -8.09 21.79 -2.93
CA THR A 277 -8.18 23.23 -3.21
C THR A 277 -9.06 23.93 -2.17
N VAL A 278 -8.95 25.26 -2.08
CA VAL A 278 -9.72 26.10 -1.14
C VAL A 278 -11.24 25.86 -1.27
N TYR A 279 -11.74 25.56 -2.47
CA TYR A 279 -13.18 25.48 -2.75
C TYR A 279 -13.75 24.06 -2.80
N LYS A 280 -12.96 23.00 -2.53
CA LYS A 280 -13.34 21.57 -2.70
C LYS A 280 -13.90 21.18 -4.08
N ALA A 281 -14.03 22.14 -5.02
CA ALA A 281 -14.57 21.91 -6.35
C ALA A 281 -13.57 21.19 -7.26
N ALA A 282 -12.29 21.33 -6.96
CA ALA A 282 -11.20 20.64 -7.63
C ALA A 282 -10.24 20.04 -6.60
N GLU A 283 -9.67 18.90 -6.91
CA GLU A 283 -8.63 18.25 -6.13
C GLU A 283 -7.53 17.77 -7.05
N PHE A 284 -6.31 18.18 -6.74
CA PHE A 284 -5.16 17.80 -7.53
C PHE A 284 -4.42 16.66 -6.86
N CYS A 285 -4.31 15.54 -7.55
CA CYS A 285 -3.79 14.30 -7.04
C CYS A 285 -2.58 13.83 -7.85
N MET A 286 -1.74 13.05 -7.18
CA MET A 286 -0.62 12.32 -7.76
C MET A 286 -0.84 10.84 -7.55
N GLU A 287 -0.56 10.06 -8.57
CA GLU A 287 -0.58 8.61 -8.52
C GLU A 287 0.71 8.01 -9.11
N PHE A 288 1.24 7.01 -8.42
CA PHE A 288 2.19 6.07 -9.00
C PHE A 288 1.41 4.90 -9.60
N TYR A 289 1.69 4.58 -10.86
CA TYR A 289 1.06 3.48 -11.56
C TYR A 289 2.11 2.61 -12.24
N ASN A 290 1.74 1.35 -12.52
CA ASN A 290 2.65 0.33 -13.04
C ASN A 290 3.96 0.22 -12.24
N SER A 291 3.88 0.43 -10.93
CA SER A 291 5.04 0.42 -10.05
C SER A 291 5.38 -0.99 -9.61
N THR A 292 6.66 -1.36 -9.69
CA THR A 292 7.16 -2.64 -9.21
C THR A 292 8.42 -2.45 -8.38
N LEU A 293 8.52 -3.25 -7.32
CA LEU A 293 9.67 -3.30 -6.43
C LEU A 293 10.33 -4.67 -6.60
N THR A 294 11.51 -4.69 -7.22
CA THR A 294 12.27 -5.91 -7.51
C THR A 294 13.54 -5.93 -6.68
N VAL A 295 13.90 -7.11 -6.18
CA VAL A 295 15.14 -7.31 -5.41
C VAL A 295 16.03 -8.23 -6.23
N ASN A 296 17.19 -7.72 -6.65
CA ASN A 296 18.15 -8.55 -7.38
C ASN A 296 18.89 -9.47 -6.41
N LYS A 297 18.69 -10.78 -6.59
CA LYS A 297 19.31 -11.81 -5.74
C LYS A 297 20.83 -11.96 -5.95
N HIS A 298 21.34 -11.49 -7.08
CA HIS A 298 22.73 -11.70 -7.50
C HIS A 298 23.62 -10.44 -7.39
N ASP A 299 23.02 -9.25 -7.23
CA ASP A 299 23.72 -7.97 -7.14
C ASP A 299 23.53 -7.33 -5.76
N ASP A 300 24.23 -7.84 -4.73
CA ASP A 300 24.26 -7.29 -3.36
C ASP A 300 22.88 -7.00 -2.72
N HIS A 301 21.83 -7.71 -3.13
CA HIS A 301 20.45 -7.44 -2.71
C HIS A 301 19.99 -6.00 -3.01
N LYS A 302 20.50 -5.38 -4.07
CA LYS A 302 20.03 -4.08 -4.54
C LYS A 302 18.54 -4.16 -4.87
N THR A 303 17.77 -3.28 -4.24
CA THR A 303 16.33 -3.15 -4.49
C THR A 303 16.12 -2.08 -5.55
N THR A 304 15.46 -2.45 -6.64
CA THR A 304 15.06 -1.55 -7.71
C THR A 304 13.58 -1.25 -7.64
N PHE A 305 13.24 0.03 -7.58
CA PHE A 305 11.87 0.54 -7.65
C PHE A 305 11.67 1.20 -9.02
N THR A 306 10.74 0.67 -9.79
CA THR A 306 10.37 1.19 -11.12
C THR A 306 8.89 1.53 -11.13
N GLY A 307 8.48 2.48 -11.95
CA GLY A 307 7.07 2.84 -12.10
C GLY A 307 6.90 4.07 -12.96
N CYS A 308 5.67 4.55 -13.05
CA CYS A 308 5.36 5.78 -13.76
C CYS A 308 4.54 6.70 -12.85
N VAL A 309 4.65 8.01 -13.08
CA VAL A 309 3.94 9.03 -12.32
C VAL A 309 2.86 9.65 -13.20
N GLN A 310 1.70 9.93 -12.63
CA GLN A 310 0.68 10.75 -13.28
C GLN A 310 0.07 11.74 -12.31
N PHE A 311 -0.37 12.87 -12.85
CA PHE A 311 -1.22 13.80 -12.11
C PHE A 311 -2.68 13.61 -12.51
N ASN A 312 -3.57 13.68 -11.53
CA ASN A 312 -5.00 13.57 -11.69
C ASN A 312 -5.64 14.89 -11.21
N LEU A 313 -6.44 15.56 -12.03
CA LEU A 313 -7.28 16.66 -11.60
C LEU A 313 -8.72 16.16 -11.48
N ASN A 314 -9.17 16.00 -10.24
CA ASN A 314 -10.51 15.57 -9.90
C ASN A 314 -11.43 16.79 -9.73
N LEU A 315 -12.49 16.88 -10.54
CA LEU A 315 -13.49 17.93 -10.48
C LEU A 315 -14.79 17.38 -9.89
N LEU A 316 -15.28 18.01 -8.83
CA LEU A 316 -16.51 17.65 -8.10
C LEU A 316 -16.60 16.17 -7.69
N SER A 317 -15.47 15.46 -7.59
CA SER A 317 -15.43 14.01 -7.35
C SER A 317 -16.26 13.18 -8.35
N VAL A 318 -16.42 13.67 -9.59
CA VAL A 318 -17.14 12.98 -10.68
C VAL A 318 -16.26 12.84 -11.92
N TRP A 319 -15.38 13.81 -12.17
CA TRP A 319 -14.54 13.85 -13.37
C TRP A 319 -13.07 13.85 -13.01
N THR A 320 -12.29 13.01 -13.66
CA THR A 320 -10.83 12.92 -13.47
C THR A 320 -10.13 13.18 -14.79
N LEU A 321 -9.37 14.28 -14.87
CA LEU A 321 -8.45 14.54 -15.97
C LEU A 321 -7.08 13.99 -15.61
N GLN A 322 -6.51 13.16 -16.48
CA GLN A 322 -5.23 12.52 -16.25
C GLN A 322 -4.13 13.14 -17.11
N PHE A 323 -3.03 13.47 -16.47
CA PHE A 323 -1.84 14.04 -17.07
C PHE A 323 -0.68 13.06 -16.84
N PRO A 324 -0.52 12.04 -17.71
CA PRO A 324 0.54 11.04 -17.56
C PRO A 324 1.91 11.71 -17.64
N MET A 325 2.76 11.53 -16.63
CA MET A 325 4.13 12.02 -16.69
C MET A 325 5.02 10.95 -17.33
N ASP A 326 6.27 10.89 -16.92
CA ASP A 326 7.23 9.90 -17.39
C ASP A 326 7.37 8.74 -16.39
N CYS A 327 8.08 7.70 -16.82
CA CYS A 327 8.45 6.58 -15.97
C CYS A 327 9.82 6.80 -15.33
N PHE A 328 10.07 6.10 -14.24
CA PHE A 328 11.31 6.21 -13.48
C PHE A 328 11.84 4.82 -13.08
N LYS A 329 13.13 4.79 -12.79
CA LYS A 329 13.84 3.63 -12.22
C LYS A 329 14.83 4.12 -11.17
N ILE A 330 14.76 3.54 -9.97
CA ILE A 330 15.60 3.84 -8.82
C ILE A 330 16.17 2.52 -8.27
N PRO A 331 17.43 2.43 -7.82
CA PRO A 331 18.49 3.40 -8.03
C PRO A 331 18.89 3.48 -9.51
N GLN A 332 19.26 4.69 -9.94
CA GLN A 332 19.89 4.89 -11.24
C GLN A 332 21.39 5.05 -11.04
N ASP A 333 22.17 4.12 -11.62
CA ASP A 333 23.62 4.04 -11.43
C ASP A 333 24.39 5.11 -12.24
N GLU A 334 23.77 5.72 -13.26
CA GLU A 334 24.30 6.85 -14.04
C GLU A 334 23.18 7.87 -14.36
N PRO A 335 23.46 9.19 -14.39
CA PRO A 335 22.48 10.19 -14.76
C PRO A 335 22.02 9.95 -16.21
N ASP A 336 20.71 9.77 -16.39
CA ASP A 336 20.13 9.54 -17.73
C ASP A 336 20.46 10.72 -18.64
N HIS A 337 21.39 10.51 -19.57
CA HIS A 337 21.57 11.38 -20.72
C HIS A 337 20.46 11.09 -21.74
N GLY A 338 19.20 11.35 -21.34
CA GLY A 338 18.05 11.40 -22.24
C GLY A 338 17.79 10.14 -23.06
N VAL A 339 17.84 8.95 -22.46
CA VAL A 339 17.29 7.77 -23.12
C VAL A 339 15.77 7.90 -23.10
N VAL A 340 15.22 8.40 -24.20
CA VAL A 340 13.82 8.23 -24.56
C VAL A 340 13.52 6.73 -24.47
N LEU A 341 12.88 6.30 -23.38
CA LEU A 341 12.20 5.01 -23.37
C LEU A 341 11.24 5.08 -24.55
N LYS A 342 11.56 4.36 -25.63
CA LYS A 342 10.64 4.16 -26.74
C LYS A 342 9.35 3.64 -26.10
N GLN A 343 8.36 4.51 -25.97
CA GLN A 343 6.97 4.12 -25.78
C GLN A 343 6.68 3.20 -26.96
N LYS A 344 6.75 1.89 -26.73
CA LYS A 344 6.22 0.92 -27.68
C LYS A 344 4.77 1.31 -27.87
N HIS A 345 4.47 1.72 -29.09
CA HIS A 345 3.13 1.95 -29.61
C HIS A 345 2.13 0.97 -28.98
N PHE A 346 1.31 1.49 -28.08
CA PHE A 346 -0.05 1.03 -27.93
C PHE A 346 -0.90 2.03 -28.71
N LEU A 347 -1.06 1.68 -29.98
CA LEU A 347 -1.75 2.38 -31.05
C LEU A 347 -3.08 1.65 -31.36
N PRO A 348 -4.00 2.25 -32.13
CA PRO A 348 -3.80 2.48 -33.57
C PRO A 348 -3.31 3.87 -33.96
#